data_AF-A0A6C2CS81-F1
#
_entry.id   AF-A0A6C2CS81-F1
#
_cell.length_a   1.000
_cell.length_b   1.000
_cell.length_c   1.000
_cell.angle_alpha   90.00
_cell.angle_beta   90.00
_cell.angle_gamma   90.00
#
_symmetry.space_group_name_H-M   'P 1'
#
loop_
_entity.id
_entity.type
_entity.pdbx_description
1 polymer ?
#
loop_
_entity_poly.entity_id
_entity_poly.type
_entity_poly.pdbx_seq_one_letter_code
_entity_poly.pdbx_strand_id
1 'polypeptide(L)'
;MSTQMTFPVTPDPLYILADGVSSIAIADQLSARQRHLDALLSMTYGEQGTAFRMLSDDVQENFMWACNSLFDEIRQLSQIAQGMAQGVAV
;
A
#
# COMPACT_ATOMS: atom_id res chain seq x y z
N MET A 1 13.28 5.11 -35.15
CA MET A 1 13.80 4.05 -34.25
C MET A 1 13.07 4.22 -32.94
N SER A 2 12.29 3.23 -32.51
CA SER A 2 11.58 3.28 -31.21
C SER A 2 12.42 2.51 -30.18
N THR A 3 12.88 3.19 -29.14
CA THR A 3 13.61 2.54 -28.04
C THR A 3 12.65 1.63 -27.30
N GLN A 4 12.95 0.33 -27.28
CA GLN A 4 12.16 -0.67 -26.56
C GLN A 4 12.38 -0.46 -25.06
N MET A 5 11.37 0.03 -24.35
CA MET A 5 11.39 0.15 -22.89
C MET A 5 10.97 -1.20 -22.29
N THR A 6 11.91 -1.87 -21.64
CA THR A 6 11.64 -3.10 -20.89
C THR A 6 11.52 -2.73 -19.42
N PHE A 7 10.32 -2.92 -18.84
CA PHE A 7 10.09 -2.81 -17.41
C PHE A 7 10.29 -4.20 -16.78
N PRO A 8 11.30 -4.39 -15.92
CA PRO A 8 11.49 -5.66 -15.25
C PRO A 8 10.31 -5.91 -14.29
N VAL A 9 9.70 -7.09 -14.40
CA VAL A 9 8.82 -7.60 -13.34
C VAL A 9 9.73 -8.08 -12.22
N THR A 10 9.93 -7.27 -11.19
CA THR A 10 10.64 -7.69 -9.98
C THR A 10 9.65 -8.35 -9.02
N PRO A 11 9.85 -9.63 -8.65
CA PRO A 11 9.08 -10.29 -7.59
C PRO A 11 9.50 -9.86 -6.17
N ASP A 12 10.27 -8.77 -6.07
CA ASP A 12 10.82 -8.21 -4.84
C ASP A 12 9.75 -7.52 -3.98
N PRO A 13 9.99 -7.35 -2.67
CA PRO A 13 9.09 -6.58 -1.80
C PRO A 13 8.85 -5.17 -2.33
N LEU A 14 7.65 -4.63 -2.09
CA LEU A 14 7.27 -3.26 -2.50
C LEU A 14 8.17 -2.22 -1.84
N TYR A 15 8.72 -2.55 -0.67
CA TYR A 15 9.63 -1.70 0.10
C TYR A 15 10.94 -2.41 0.39
N ILE A 16 12.03 -1.67 0.19
CA ILE A 16 13.36 -2.04 0.67
C ILE A 16 13.70 -1.08 1.81
N LEU A 17 14.20 -1.62 2.93
CA LEU A 17 14.64 -0.81 4.04
C LEU A 17 15.95 -0.09 3.67
N ALA A 18 15.98 1.21 3.92
CA ALA A 18 17.24 1.94 3.90
C ALA A 18 18.10 1.54 5.10
N ASP A 19 19.42 1.57 4.92
CA ASP A 19 20.37 1.30 5.99
C ASP A 19 20.11 2.21 7.21
N GLY A 20 20.05 1.60 8.40
CA GLY A 20 19.86 2.34 9.66
C GLY A 20 18.45 2.85 9.93
N VAL A 21 17.43 2.39 9.18
CA VAL A 21 16.03 2.76 9.47
C VAL A 21 15.65 2.36 10.89
N SER A 22 14.99 3.27 11.61
CA SER A 22 14.51 3.01 12.97
C SER A 22 13.13 2.36 12.95
N SER A 23 12.81 1.58 13.99
CA SER A 23 11.46 1.02 14.18
C SER A 23 10.37 2.10 14.25
N ILE A 24 10.71 3.31 14.70
CA ILE A 24 9.80 4.48 14.73
C ILE A 24 9.44 4.90 13.31
N ALA A 25 10.42 4.97 12.39
CA ALA A 25 10.14 5.34 11.00
C ALA A 25 9.22 4.33 10.30
N ILE A 26 9.35 3.04 10.63
CA ILE A 26 8.44 2.00 10.13
C ILE A 26 7.04 2.15 10.72
N ALA A 27 6.93 2.45 12.02
CA ALA A 27 5.65 2.71 12.67
C ALA A 27 4.94 3.93 12.05
N ASP A 28 5.68 5.00 11.73
CA ASP A 28 5.13 6.18 11.07
C ASP A 28 4.61 5.86 9.66
N GLN A 29 5.39 5.12 8.86
CA GLN A 29 4.94 4.69 7.53
C GLN A 29 3.70 3.79 7.61
N LEU A 30 3.68 2.84 8.55
CA LEU A 30 2.54 1.96 8.78
C LEU A 30 1.29 2.78 9.13
N SER A 31 1.43 3.73 10.06
CA SER A 31 0.35 4.63 10.47
C SER A 31 -0.15 5.50 9.31
N ALA A 32 0.75 6.00 8.46
CA ALA A 32 0.37 6.75 7.27
C ALA A 32 -0.44 5.90 6.29
N ARG A 33 -0.01 4.67 5.97
CA ARG A 33 -0.74 3.79 5.05
C ARG A 33 -2.11 3.36 5.58
N GLN A 34 -2.20 3.10 6.89
CA GLN A 34 -3.49 2.82 7.53
C GLN A 34 -4.46 4.00 7.38
N ARG A 35 -4.01 5.25 7.60
CA ARG A 35 -4.85 6.44 7.42
C ARG A 35 -5.26 6.66 5.96
N HIS A 36 -4.36 6.40 5.02
CA HIS A 36 -4.69 6.51 3.60
C HIS A 36 -5.74 5.48 3.18
N LEU A 37 -5.58 4.22 3.62
CA LEU A 37 -6.55 3.16 3.33
C LEU A 37 -7.91 3.47 3.97
N ASP A 38 -7.92 3.91 5.23
CA ASP A 38 -9.14 4.31 5.93
C ASP A 38 -9.88 5.45 5.20
N ALA A 39 -9.15 6.48 4.78
CA ALA A 39 -9.72 7.58 4.01
C ALA A 39 -10.32 7.11 2.68
N LEU A 40 -9.66 6.22 1.94
CA LEU A 40 -10.22 5.68 0.69
C LEU A 40 -11.45 4.80 0.95
N LEU A 41 -11.39 3.90 1.92
CA LEU A 41 -12.53 3.05 2.27
C LEU A 41 -13.72 3.89 2.74
N SER A 42 -13.49 5.03 3.39
CA SER A 42 -14.58 5.96 3.77
C SER A 42 -15.43 6.44 2.60
N MET A 43 -14.88 6.43 1.38
CA MET A 43 -15.63 6.78 0.17
C MET A 43 -16.51 5.65 -0.36
N THR A 44 -16.37 4.42 0.13
CA THR A 44 -17.10 3.26 -0.41
C THR A 44 -18.35 2.91 0.40
N TYR A 45 -18.60 3.58 1.53
CA TYR A 45 -19.77 3.35 2.38
C TYR A 45 -20.45 4.66 2.78
N GLY A 46 -21.61 4.55 3.46
CA GLY A 46 -22.41 5.72 3.83
C GLY A 46 -22.99 6.47 2.64
N GLU A 47 -23.14 7.79 2.78
CA GLU A 47 -23.65 8.68 1.74
C GLU A 47 -22.67 8.75 0.54
N GLN A 48 -21.37 8.75 0.84
CA GLN A 48 -20.26 8.86 -0.09
C GLN A 48 -20.15 7.59 -0.96
N GLY A 49 -20.47 6.42 -0.38
CA GLY A 49 -20.59 5.16 -1.11
C GLY A 49 -21.65 5.15 -2.21
N THR A 50 -22.63 6.05 -2.15
CA THR A 50 -23.58 6.24 -3.26
C THR A 50 -22.90 6.88 -4.47
N ALA A 51 -22.04 7.89 -4.25
CA ALA A 51 -21.26 8.50 -5.31
C ALA A 51 -20.27 7.50 -5.92
N PHE A 52 -19.59 6.69 -5.09
CA PHE A 52 -18.72 5.62 -5.56
C PHE A 52 -19.44 4.63 -6.48
N ARG A 53 -20.65 4.18 -6.11
CA ARG A 53 -21.46 3.26 -6.92
C ARG A 53 -22.02 3.86 -8.22
N MET A 54 -21.95 5.19 -8.38
CA MET A 54 -22.31 5.89 -9.61
C MET A 54 -21.12 6.04 -10.58
N LEU A 55 -19.90 5.72 -10.15
CA LEU A 55 -18.73 5.70 -11.01
C LEU A 55 -18.83 4.53 -12.01
N SER A 56 -18.07 4.61 -13.12
CA SER A 56 -17.98 3.48 -14.05
C SER A 56 -17.33 2.26 -13.40
N ASP A 57 -17.65 1.08 -13.90
CA ASP A 57 -17.10 -0.19 -13.40
C ASP A 57 -15.56 -0.19 -13.38
N ASP A 58 -14.93 0.33 -14.45
CA ASP A 58 -13.46 0.47 -14.54
C ASP A 58 -12.89 1.35 -13.42
N VAL A 59 -13.55 2.47 -13.10
CA VAL A 59 -13.08 3.36 -12.03
C VAL A 59 -13.28 2.71 -10.66
N GLN A 60 -14.41 2.02 -10.45
CA GLN A 60 -14.65 1.28 -9.21
C GLN A 60 -13.61 0.17 -9.01
N GLU A 61 -13.30 -0.59 -10.06
CA GLU A 61 -12.29 -1.65 -10.03
C GLU A 61 -10.91 -1.08 -9.72
N ASN A 62 -10.48 -0.04 -10.45
CA ASN A 62 -9.20 0.62 -10.22
C ASN A 62 -9.09 1.23 -8.80
N PHE A 63 -10.18 1.75 -8.27
CA PHE A 63 -10.24 2.24 -6.89
C PHE A 63 -10.06 1.10 -5.87
N MET A 64 -10.73 -0.04 -6.08
CA MET A 64 -10.57 -1.20 -5.20
C MET A 64 -9.17 -1.81 -5.30
N TRP A 65 -8.56 -1.79 -6.47
CA TRP A 65 -7.15 -2.15 -6.64
C TRP A 65 -6.23 -1.25 -5.83
N ALA A 66 -6.45 0.07 -5.84
CA ALA A 66 -5.66 1.00 -5.02
C ALA A 66 -5.79 0.70 -3.52
N CYS A 67 -7.00 0.40 -3.04
CA CYS A 67 -7.20 -0.06 -1.66
C CYS A 67 -6.44 -1.36 -1.37
N ASN A 68 -6.46 -2.34 -2.28
CA ASN A 68 -5.72 -3.59 -2.11
C ASN A 68 -4.20 -3.37 -2.10
N SER A 69 -3.67 -2.49 -2.96
CA SER A 69 -2.24 -2.13 -2.95
C SER A 69 -1.81 -1.55 -1.60
N LEU A 70 -2.59 -0.62 -1.04
CA LEU A 70 -2.32 -0.08 0.30
C LEU A 70 -2.40 -1.15 1.40
N PHE A 71 -3.34 -2.09 1.27
CA PHE A 71 -3.43 -3.22 2.20
C PHE A 71 -2.18 -4.11 2.15
N ASP A 72 -1.68 -4.44 0.96
CA ASP A 72 -0.44 -5.21 0.80
C ASP A 72 0.79 -4.48 1.36
N GLU A 73 0.85 -3.15 1.18
CA GLU A 73 1.89 -2.31 1.79
C GLU A 73 1.84 -2.33 3.32
N ILE A 74 0.65 -2.18 3.92
CA ILE A 74 0.45 -2.28 5.38
C ILE A 74 0.90 -3.65 5.89
N ARG A 75 0.58 -4.72 5.14
CA ARG A 75 0.97 -6.08 5.48
C ARG A 75 2.49 -6.25 5.47
N GLN A 76 3.18 -5.77 4.43
CA GLN A 76 4.64 -5.82 4.38
C GLN A 76 5.29 -5.01 5.51
N LEU A 77 4.84 -3.76 5.73
CA LEU A 77 5.38 -2.92 6.82
C LEU A 77 5.16 -3.55 8.20
N SER A 78 4.03 -4.23 8.40
CA SER A 78 3.75 -4.95 9.65
C SER A 78 4.69 -6.15 9.84
N GLN A 79 4.96 -6.92 8.77
CA GLN A 79 5.91 -8.03 8.81
C GLN A 79 7.33 -7.54 9.13
N ILE A 80 7.76 -6.44 8.50
CA ILE A 80 9.04 -5.80 8.78
C ILE A 80 9.13 -5.34 10.24
N ALA A 81 8.10 -4.64 10.74
CA ALA A 81 8.07 -4.17 12.12
C ALA A 81 8.17 -5.32 13.13
N GLN A 82 7.51 -6.44 12.85
CA GLN A 82 7.59 -7.65 13.67
C GLN A 82 8.99 -8.29 13.60
N GLY A 83 9.60 -8.39 12.42
CA GLY A 83 10.97 -8.89 12.25
C GLY A 83 12.00 -8.08 13.05
N MET A 84 11.89 -6.74 12.99
CA MET A 84 12.73 -5.84 13.79
C MET A 84 12.54 -6.03 15.30
N ALA A 85 11.30 -6.18 15.77
CA ALA A 85 11.02 -6.43 17.18
C ALA A 85 11.58 -7.77 17.70
N GLN A 86 11.72 -8.76 16.81
CA GLN A 86 12.26 -10.08 17.13
C GLN A 86 13.78 -10.19 16.93
N GLY A 87 14.46 -9.12 16.47
CA GLY A 87 15.90 -9.15 16.19
C GLY A 87 16.28 -10.07 15.03
N VAL A 88 15.31 -10.45 14.19
CA VAL A 88 15.54 -11.24 12.98
C VAL A 88 15.99 -10.26 11.90
N ALA A 89 17.18 -10.48 11.32
CA ALA A 89 17.63 -9.71 10.17
C ALA A 89 16.61 -9.88 9.04
N VAL A 90 15.95 -8.77 8.69
CA VAL A 90 15.03 -8.64 7.55
C VAL A 90 15.86 -8.50 6.28
#